data_AF-A0A6P0ILN3-F1
#
_entry.id   AF-A0A6P0ILN3-F1
#
_cell.length_a   1.000
_cell.length_b   1.000
_cell.length_c   1.000
_cell.angle_alpha   90.00
_cell.angle_beta   90.00
_cell.angle_gamma   90.00
#
_symmetry.space_group_name_H-M   'P 1'
#
loop_
_entity.id
_entity.type
_entity.pdbx_description
1 polymer ?
#
loop_
_entity_poly.entity_id
_entity_poly.type
_entity_poly.pdbx_seq_one_letter_code
_entity_poly.pdbx_strand_id
1 'polypeptide(L)' 'MRELYPPIEPYKQQTLTVSNLHTIYFEESGNPQGQPVVVLHGGPGGGSQPVYRQYFDPQKWRIVMFDQRGCGKSIPHAEL' A
#
# COMPACT_ATOMS: atom_id res chain seq x y z
N MET A 1 -9.57 22.82 9.00
CA MET A 1 -9.45 21.76 7.97
C MET A 1 -8.43 20.76 8.49
N ARG A 2 -8.64 19.44 8.35
CA ARG A 2 -7.58 18.49 8.72
C ARG A 2 -6.58 18.43 7.57
N GLU A 3 -5.32 18.69 7.86
CA GLU A 3 -4.21 18.55 6.92
C GLU A 3 -3.71 17.11 6.92
N LEU A 4 -3.02 16.72 5.85
CA LEU A 4 -2.34 15.44 5.75
C LEU A 4 -1.15 15.38 6.72
N TYR A 5 -0.82 14.20 7.23
CA TYR A 5 0.41 13.99 7.98
C TYR A 5 1.65 14.19 7.08
N PRO A 6 2.84 14.51 7.61
CA PRO A 6 4.04 14.66 6.81
C PRO A 6 4.33 13.42 5.95
N PRO A 7 4.95 13.56 4.77
CA PRO A 7 5.37 12.42 3.95
C PRO A 7 6.27 11.46 4.72
N ILE A 8 6.02 10.17 4.54
CA ILE A 8 6.85 9.08 5.10
C ILE A 8 7.15 8.05 4.02
N GLU A 9 8.27 7.35 4.18
CA GLU A 9 8.66 6.21 3.35
C GLU A 9 8.27 4.88 4.01
N PRO A 10 8.05 3.82 3.22
CA PRO A 10 7.76 2.52 3.76
C PRO A 10 9.04 1.93 4.36
N TYR A 11 8.93 1.36 5.56
CA TYR A 11 10.04 0.64 6.19
C TYR A 11 10.17 -0.78 5.63
N LYS A 12 9.17 -1.26 4.89
CA LYS A 12 9.14 -2.60 4.27
C LYS A 12 8.46 -2.54 2.92
N GLN A 13 9.06 -3.16 1.91
CA GLN A 13 8.47 -3.36 0.59
C GLN A 13 8.72 -4.81 0.18
N GLN A 14 7.66 -5.52 -0.21
CA GLN A 14 7.72 -6.95 -0.52
C GLN A 14 6.72 -7.29 -1.63
N THR A 15 6.84 -8.52 -2.13
CA THR A 15 5.87 -9.11 -3.03
C THR A 15 5.27 -10.39 -2.42
N LEU A 16 4.05 -10.72 -2.83
CA LEU A 16 3.34 -11.93 -2.40
C LEU A 16 2.75 -12.63 -3.62
N THR A 17 3.18 -13.86 -3.88
CA THR A 17 2.57 -14.72 -4.90
C THR A 17 1.22 -15.22 -4.39
N VAL A 18 0.14 -14.87 -5.09
CA VAL A 18 -1.25 -15.17 -4.69
C VAL A 18 -1.95 -16.16 -5.63
N SER A 19 -1.30 -16.54 -6.72
CA SER A 19 -1.72 -17.58 -7.67
C SER A 19 -0.53 -18.01 -8.53
N ASN A 20 -0.73 -18.97 -9.43
CA ASN A 20 0.30 -19.37 -10.41
C ASN A 20 0.69 -18.24 -11.38
N LEU A 21 -0.14 -17.20 -11.51
CA LEU A 21 0.06 -16.09 -12.44
C LEU A 21 0.44 -14.79 -11.72
N HIS A 22 -0.32 -14.45 -10.69
CA HIS A 22 -0.24 -13.13 -10.04
C HIS A 22 0.69 -13.10 -8.84
N THR A 23 1.56 -12.09 -8.82
CA THR A 23 2.35 -11.67 -7.67
C THR A 23 2.05 -10.21 -7.37
N ILE A 24 1.55 -9.94 -6.16
CA ILE A 24 1.16 -8.59 -5.74
C ILE A 24 2.29 -7.90 -4.99
N TYR A 25 2.48 -6.60 -5.24
CA TYR A 25 3.32 -5.75 -4.41
C TYR A 25 2.57 -5.30 -3.15
N PHE A 26 3.25 -5.27 -2.01
CA PHE A 26 2.78 -4.58 -0.83
C PHE A 26 3.92 -3.88 -0.09
N GLU A 27 3.55 -2.89 0.70
CA GLU A 27 4.46 -2.14 1.56
C GLU A 27 3.86 -1.87 2.93
N GLU A 28 4.73 -1.66 3.90
CA GLU A 28 4.35 -1.25 5.25
C GLU A 28 5.02 0.08 5.62
N SER A 29 4.26 0.99 6.21
CA SER A 29 4.70 2.33 6.67
C SER A 29 4.16 2.65 8.07
N GLY A 30 4.65 3.72 8.69
CA GLY A 30 4.21 4.15 10.02
C GLY A 30 4.87 3.37 11.14
N ASN A 31 4.11 3.05 12.20
CA ASN A 31 4.60 2.37 13.40
C ASN A 31 4.43 0.85 13.24
N PRO A 32 5.51 0.04 13.19
CA PRO A 32 5.41 -1.42 13.08
C PRO A 32 4.64 -2.11 14.23
N GLN A 33 4.52 -1.43 15.38
CA GLN A 33 3.77 -1.88 16.56
C GLN A 33 2.42 -1.14 16.71
N GLY A 34 2.05 -0.31 15.74
CA GLY A 34 0.79 0.43 15.73
C GLY A 34 -0.42 -0.45 15.40
N GLN A 35 -1.62 0.13 15.51
CA GLN A 35 -2.85 -0.52 15.06
C GLN A 35 -2.78 -0.78 13.55
N PRO A 36 -3.07 -1.99 13.07
CA PRO A 36 -2.97 -2.30 11.65
C PRO A 36 -4.12 -1.66 10.86
N VAL A 37 -3.80 -1.13 9.68
CA VAL A 37 -4.77 -0.68 8.68
C VAL A 37 -4.35 -1.15 7.29
N VAL A 38 -5.32 -1.60 6.49
CA VAL A 38 -5.11 -1.97 5.09
C VAL A 38 -5.76 -0.91 4.21
N VAL A 39 -5.00 -0.35 3.28
CA VAL A 39 -5.46 0.68 2.36
C VAL A 39 -5.80 0.04 1.01
N LEU A 40 -7.03 0.25 0.56
CA LEU A 40 -7.50 -0.16 -0.77
C LEU A 40 -7.51 1.06 -1.69
N HIS A 41 -6.68 1.03 -2.74
CA HIS A 41 -6.72 2.09 -3.76
C HIS A 41 -7.97 1.95 -4.66
N GLY A 42 -8.36 3.07 -5.27
CA GLY A 42 -9.46 3.13 -6.24
C GLY A 42 -9.05 2.75 -7.68
N GLY A 43 -9.94 3.02 -8.64
CA GLY A 43 -9.77 2.69 -10.06
C GLY A 43 -11.00 1.94 -10.60
N PRO A 44 -10.92 0.63 -10.92
CA PRO A 44 -9.84 -0.33 -10.62
C PRO A 44 -8.55 -0.10 -11.42
N GLY A 45 -7.43 -0.68 -10.96
CA GLY A 45 -6.14 -0.59 -11.64
C GLY A 45 -5.30 0.68 -11.36
N GLY A 46 -5.69 1.49 -10.37
CA GLY A 46 -5.00 2.77 -10.09
C GLY A 46 -3.63 2.65 -9.39
N GLY A 47 -3.39 1.57 -8.64
CA GLY A 47 -2.20 1.39 -7.81
C GLY A 47 -2.18 2.29 -6.56
N SER A 48 -1.33 1.91 -5.61
CA SER A 48 -1.06 2.67 -4.39
C SER A 48 -0.22 3.92 -4.68
N GLN A 49 -0.52 5.03 -4.01
CA GLN A 49 0.21 6.30 -4.16
C GLN A 49 0.86 6.72 -2.83
N PRO A 50 2.07 7.33 -2.83
CA PRO A 50 2.75 7.75 -1.61
C PRO A 50 1.90 8.65 -0.68
N VAL A 51 1.00 9.45 -1.25
CA VAL A 51 0.10 10.33 -0.50
C VAL A 51 -0.87 9.55 0.42
N TYR A 52 -1.16 8.29 0.11
CA TYR A 52 -2.10 7.50 0.92
C TYR A 52 -1.57 7.21 2.34
N ARG A 53 -0.24 7.18 2.52
CA ARG A 53 0.38 7.04 3.85
C ARG A 53 0.06 8.23 4.76
N GLN A 54 -0.17 9.40 4.17
CA GLN A 54 -0.37 10.66 4.89
C GLN A 54 -1.79 10.82 5.47
N TYR A 55 -2.72 9.90 5.18
CA TYR A 55 -4.06 9.89 5.79
C TYR A 55 -4.07 9.33 7.23
N PHE A 56 -2.98 8.69 7.66
CA PHE A 56 -2.92 7.97 8.93
C PHE A 56 -1.80 8.54 9.80
N ASP A 57 -2.05 8.65 11.11
CA ASP A 57 -1.04 9.06 12.09
C ASP A 57 0.11 8.03 12.12
N PRO A 58 1.33 8.38 11.66
CA PRO A 58 2.41 7.41 11.54
C PRO A 58 2.92 6.88 12.88
N GLN A 59 2.58 7.53 13.99
CA GLN A 59 2.95 7.04 15.33
C GLN A 59 1.96 6.00 15.86
N LYS A 60 0.73 5.98 15.34
CA LYS A 60 -0.34 5.10 15.83
C LYS A 60 -0.62 3.92 14.93
N TRP A 61 -0.39 4.06 13.63
CA TRP A 61 -0.83 3.08 12.64
C TRP A 61 0.34 2.31 12.02
N ARG A 62 0.17 1.00 11.89
CA ARG A 62 0.91 0.15 10.95
C ARG A 62 0.15 0.13 9.64
N ILE A 63 0.61 0.92 8.67
CA ILE A 63 -0.11 1.15 7.41
C ILE A 63 0.35 0.10 6.41
N VAL A 64 -0.56 -0.73 5.93
CA VAL A 64 -0.30 -1.72 4.86
C VAL A 64 -0.99 -1.25 3.58
N MET A 65 -0.20 -1.01 2.54
CA MET A 65 -0.67 -0.63 1.20
C MET A 65 -0.25 -1.71 0.22
N PHE A 66 -1.09 -2.00 -0.78
CA PHE A 66 -0.75 -3.00 -1.79
C PHE A 66 -1.34 -2.60 -3.14
N ASP A 67 -0.70 -3.05 -4.21
CA ASP A 67 -1.21 -2.87 -5.56
C ASP A 67 -2.06 -4.08 -5.93
N GLN A 68 -3.31 -3.85 -6.33
CA GLN A 68 -4.19 -4.90 -6.80
C GLN A 68 -3.60 -5.58 -8.07
N ARG A 69 -4.15 -6.74 -8.46
CA ARG A 69 -3.70 -7.48 -9.66
C ARG A 69 -3.69 -6.56 -10.89
N GLY A 70 -2.70 -6.73 -11.74
CA GLY A 70 -2.64 -6.02 -13.01
C GLY A 70 -2.23 -4.56 -12.95
N CYS A 71 -1.86 -4.00 -11.79
CA CYS A 71 -1.56 -2.58 -11.68
C CYS A 71 -0.37 -2.26 -10.77
N GLY A 72 0.10 -1.02 -10.87
CA GLY A 72 1.21 -0.51 -10.08
C GLY A 72 2.47 -1.38 -10.25
N LYS A 73 3.01 -1.84 -9.12
CA LYS A 73 4.17 -2.73 -9.06
C LYS A 73 3.79 -4.22 -9.02
N SER A 74 2.50 -4.55 -9.02
CA SER A 74 2.03 -5.94 -9.11
C SER A 74 2.22 -6.48 -10.52
N ILE A 75 2.51 -7.78 -10.62
CA ILE A 75 2.80 -8.45 -11.89
C ILE A 75 1.89 -9.67 -12.13
N PRO A 76 1.58 -10.00 -13.40
CA PRO A 76 1.90 -9.21 -14.59
C PRO A 76 1.04 -7.93 -14.69
N HIS A 77 1.61 -6.88 -15.30
CA HIS A 77 0.91 -5.62 -15.48
C HIS A 77 -0.17 -5.75 -16.56
N ALA A 78 -1.32 -5.11 -16.35
CA ALA A 78 -2.53 -5.15 -17.19
C ALA A 78 -3.20 -6.53 -17.36
N GLU A 79 -2.95 -7.47 -16.43
CA GLU A 79 -3.61 -8.77 -16.34
C GLU A 79 -4.48 -8.87 -15.07
N LEU A 80 -5.70 -9.42 -15.16
CA LEU A 80 -6.68 -9.49 -14.05
C LEU A 80 -6.99 -10.93 -13.60
#